data_AF-U1NXL2-F1
#
_entry.id   AF-U1NXL2-F1
#
_cell.length_a   1.000
_cell.length_b   1.000
_cell.length_c   1.000
_cell.angle_alpha   90.00
_cell.angle_beta   90.00
_cell.angle_gamma   90.00
#
_symmetry.space_group_name_H-M   'P 1'
#
loop_
_entity.id
_entity.type
_entity.pdbx_description
1 polymer ?
#
loop_
_entity_poly.entity_id
_entity_poly.type
_entity_poly.pdbx_seq_one_letter_code
_entity_poly.pdbx_strand_id
1 'polypeptide(L)' 'MNPNVKWGAPGLVLALAGAALAATEITHGIETGHYLPVAYGSAVVVATLVGVLLIAPSFRSSA' A
#
# COMPACT_ATOMS: atom_id res chain seq x y z
N MET A 1 22.22 3.02 -9.23
CA MET A 1 20.89 3.68 -9.19
C MET A 1 20.99 5.00 -9.97
N ASN A 2 20.12 5.25 -10.94
CA ASN A 2 20.11 6.53 -11.68
C ASN A 2 19.47 7.62 -10.78
N PRO A 3 20.19 8.67 -10.37
CA PRO A 3 19.70 9.68 -9.43
C PRO A 3 18.54 10.53 -9.97
N ASN A 4 18.22 10.42 -11.26
CA ASN A 4 17.15 11.18 -11.90
C ASN A 4 15.77 10.50 -11.90
N VAL A 5 15.68 9.23 -11.50
CA VAL A 5 14.38 8.53 -11.44
C VAL A 5 13.76 8.75 -10.06
N LYS A 6 13.06 9.88 -9.92
CA LYS A 6 12.23 10.20 -8.75
C LYS A 6 10.96 9.34 -8.78
N TRP A 7 11.07 8.08 -8.37
CA TRP A 7 9.93 7.16 -8.21
C TRP A 7 8.87 7.63 -7.19
N GLY A 8 9.09 8.75 -6.50
CA GLY A 8 8.20 9.28 -5.47
C GLY A 8 6.75 9.47 -5.92
N ALA A 9 6.51 10.15 -7.04
CA ALA A 9 5.13 10.42 -7.48
C ALA A 9 4.44 9.21 -8.14
N PRO A 10 5.05 8.51 -9.12
CA PRO A 10 4.41 7.34 -9.74
C PRO A 10 4.23 6.16 -8.77
N GLY A 11 5.20 5.96 -7.86
CA GLY A 11 5.13 4.92 -6.83
C GLY A 11 4.00 5.16 -5.83
N LEU A 12 3.74 6.41 -5.45
CA LEU A 12 2.61 6.77 -4.59
C LEU A 12 1.26 6.55 -5.28
N VAL A 13 1.15 6.89 -6.57
CA VAL A 13 -0.09 6.61 -7.34
C VAL A 13 -0.34 5.11 -7.45
N LEU A 14 0.70 4.32 -7.70
CA LEU A 14 0.59 2.87 -7.75
C LEU A 14 0.20 2.28 -6.38
N ALA A 15 0.78 2.78 -5.29
CA ALA A 15 0.44 2.39 -3.93
C ALA A 15 -1.03 2.71 -3.60
N LEU A 16 -1.52 3.88 -4.02
CA LEU A 16 -2.91 4.28 -3.84
C LEU A 16 -3.88 3.38 -4.64
N ALA A 17 -3.54 3.09 -5.89
CA ALA A 17 -4.33 2.17 -6.72
C ALA A 17 -4.38 0.75 -6.11
N GLY A 18 -3.24 0.25 -5.60
CA GLY A 18 -3.17 -1.03 -4.89
C GLY A 18 -4.02 -1.04 -3.61
N ALA A 19 -3.99 0.05 -2.84
CA ALA A 19 -4.82 0.19 -1.64
C ALA A 19 -6.32 0.22 -1.96
N ALA A 20 -6.73 0.88 -3.05
CA ALA A 20 -8.12 0.89 -3.50
C ALA A 20 -8.62 -0.52 -3.89
N LEU A 21 -7.80 -1.29 -4.61
CA LEU A 21 -8.09 -2.69 -4.95
C LEU A 21 -8.17 -3.59 -3.71
N ALA A 22 -7.26 -3.42 -2.75
CA ALA A 22 -7.32 -4.15 -1.49
C ALA A 22 -8.58 -3.82 -0.68
N ALA A 23 -9.01 -2.54 -0.68
CA ALA A 23 -10.24 -2.13 -0.02
C ALA A 23 -11.49 -2.77 -0.65
N THR A 24 -11.54 -2.91 -1.98
CA THR A 24 -12.67 -3.59 -2.64
C THR A 24 -12.73 -5.08 -2.32
N GLU A 25 -11.59 -5.76 -2.24
CA GLU A 25 -11.51 -7.17 -1.83
C GLU A 25 -11.93 -7.39 -0.38
N ILE A 26 -11.56 -6.47 0.52
CA ILE A 26 -12.00 -6.49 1.93
C ILE A 26 -13.52 -6.34 2.00
N THR A 27 -14.09 -5.33 1.34
CA THR A 27 -15.54 -5.10 1.34
C THR A 27 -16.29 -6.30 0.79
N HIS A 28 -15.83 -6.85 -0.33
CA HIS A 28 -16.44 -8.03 -0.94
C HIS A 28 -16.34 -9.27 -0.02
N GLY A 29 -15.20 -9.49 0.65
CA GLY A 29 -15.04 -10.56 1.63
C GLY A 29 -15.97 -10.43 2.83
N ILE A 30 -16.19 -9.20 3.31
CA ILE A 30 -17.15 -8.91 4.40
C ILE A 30 -18.58 -9.22 3.94
N GLU A 31 -18.98 -8.75 2.75
CA GLU A 31 -20.32 -8.95 2.19
C GLU A 31 -20.65 -10.43 1.96
N THR A 32 -19.66 -11.21 1.52
CA THR A 32 -19.81 -12.64 1.23
C THR A 32 -19.59 -13.54 2.44
N GLY A 33 -19.10 -13.00 3.56
CA GLY A 33 -18.72 -13.79 4.74
C GLY A 33 -17.44 -14.61 4.56
N HIS A 34 -16.65 -14.33 3.51
CA HIS A 34 -15.40 -15.01 3.22
C HIS A 34 -14.23 -14.27 3.89
N TYR A 35 -13.56 -14.95 4.83
CA TYR A 35 -12.48 -14.34 5.61
C TYR A 35 -11.16 -14.18 4.84
N LEU A 36 -10.91 -15.03 3.83
CA LEU A 36 -9.65 -15.03 3.06
C LEU A 36 -9.39 -13.70 2.31
N PRO A 37 -10.34 -13.13 1.55
CA PRO A 37 -10.18 -11.81 0.93
C PRO A 37 -9.89 -10.70 1.92
N VAL A 38 -10.52 -10.74 3.11
CA VAL A 38 -10.30 -9.76 4.19
C VAL A 38 -8.89 -9.84 4.73
N ALA A 39 -8.40 -11.05 5.01
CA ALA A 39 -7.03 -11.27 5.49
C ALA A 39 -5.98 -10.86 4.45
N TYR A 40 -6.21 -11.18 3.18
CA TYR A 40 -5.30 -10.82 2.10
C TYR A 40 -5.27 -9.30 1.86
N GLY A 41 -6.43 -8.66 1.72
CA GLY A 41 -6.51 -7.22 1.52
C GLY A 41 -5.90 -6.43 2.67
N SER A 42 -6.14 -6.84 3.92
CA SER A 42 -5.51 -6.20 5.09
C SER A 42 -3.99 -6.36 5.12
N ALA A 43 -3.46 -7.52 4.73
CA ALA A 43 -2.01 -7.73 4.61
C ALA A 43 -1.38 -6.81 3.55
N VAL A 44 -2.04 -6.62 2.40
CA VAL A 44 -1.57 -5.72 1.33
C VAL A 44 -1.54 -4.26 1.81
N VAL A 45 -2.57 -3.82 2.55
CA VAL A 45 -2.62 -2.47 3.12
C VAL A 45 -1.45 -2.24 4.08
N VAL A 46 -1.18 -3.19 4.99
CA VAL A 46 -0.07 -3.10 5.94
C VAL A 46 1.28 -3.06 5.20
N ALA A 47 1.49 -3.95 4.22
CA ALA A 47 2.72 -3.97 3.42
C ALA A 47 2.93 -2.64 2.67
N THR A 48 1.86 -2.04 2.16
CA THR A 48 1.90 -0.74 1.48
C THR A 48 2.29 0.39 2.44
N LEU A 49 1.70 0.43 3.64
CA LEU A 49 2.04 1.42 4.66
C LEU A 49 3.51 1.30 5.11
N VAL A 50 4.00 0.08 5.33
CA VAL A 50 5.41 -0.19 5.66
C VAL A 50 6.32 0.26 4.52
N GLY A 51 5.97 -0.07 3.27
CA GLY A 51 6.72 0.37 2.09
C GLY A 51 6.81 1.89 1.97
N VAL A 52 5.69 2.60 2.19
CA VAL A 52 5.66 4.07 2.20
C VAL A 52 6.55 4.62 3.31
N LEU A 53 6.45 4.08 4.53
CA LEU A 53 7.27 4.50 5.67
C LEU A 53 8.78 4.32 5.40
N LEU A 54 9.14 3.21 4.76
CA LEU A 54 10.52 2.92 4.41
C LEU A 54 11.02 3.80 3.26
N ILE A 55 10.20 4.12 2.26
CA ILE A 55 10.65 4.82 1.05
C ILE A 55 10.65 6.35 1.22
N ALA A 56 9.66 6.90 1.92
CA ALA A 56 9.48 8.34 2.05
C ALA A 56 10.50 8.92 3.07
N PRO A 57 11.49 9.73 2.63
CA PRO A 57 12.52 10.29 3.51
C PRO A 57 11.93 11.19 4.60
N SER A 58 10.78 11.82 4.32
CA SER A 58 10.07 12.72 5.23
C SER A 58 9.59 12.05 6.53
N PHE A 59 9.51 10.72 6.58
CA PHE A 59 9.16 9.95 7.79
C PHE A 59 10.38 9.34 8.50
N ARG A 60 11.53 9.29 7.83
CA ARG A 60 12.79 8.98 8.49
C ARG A 60 13.26 10.28 9.13
N SER A 61 12.92 10.47 10.40
CA SER A 61 13.45 11.59 11.19
C SER A 61 14.95 11.70 10.94
N SER A 62 15.38 12.86 10.44
CA SER A 62 16.79 13.21 10.29
C SER A 62 17.36 13.35 11.69
N ALA A 63 17.89 12.26 12.23
CA ALA A 63 18.85 12.29 13.31
C ALA A 63 20.26 12.19 12.72
#